data_AF-A0A6C2DVS8-F1
#
_entry.id   AF-A0A6C2DVS8-F1
#
_cell.length_a   1.000
_cell.length_b   1.000
_cell.length_c   1.000
_cell.angle_alpha   90.00
_cell.angle_beta   90.00
_cell.angle_gamma   90.00
#
_symmetry.space_group_name_H-M   'P 1'
#
loop_
_entity.id
_entity.type
_entity.pdbx_description
1 polymer ?
#
loop_
_entity_poly.entity_id
_entity_poly.type
_entity_poly.pdbx_seq_one_letter_code
_entity_poly.pdbx_strand_id
1 'polypeptide(L)'
;MKKRLDVLLVDLELAPSREQAQKFIRAGWVQVNQQVIDKVGMEVKEDAVILVKQQSPFVSRGGEKLAGALTKFGMDLRDRTCFDGGISTGGFTDCMLKQGAAKVYGIDVGYGQVAWEIRSDERVVLRERTNLRHLTPEDLYADGDIVPDFAVLDLSFISLTKILPSLWNLLRSPRETLLLVKPQFEAGKGQVGKNGIVREPKIRAEAIANVLATAQGLGWQFQGLTPSPIQGRTGNYEYWLWLSDHTSEIPIPSFENILEISKGLN
;
A
#
# COMPACT_ATOMS: atom_id res chain seq x y z
N MET A 1 -15.40 -37.58 -10.13
CA MET A 1 -15.33 -38.51 -8.97
C MET A 1 -15.10 -37.69 -7.70
N LYS A 2 -14.93 -38.31 -6.52
CA LYS A 2 -14.47 -37.61 -5.31
C LYS A 2 -12.99 -37.92 -5.07
N LYS A 3 -12.23 -36.91 -4.66
CA LYS A 3 -10.79 -37.01 -4.37
C LYS A 3 -10.49 -36.30 -3.05
N ARG A 4 -9.45 -36.72 -2.35
CA ARG A 4 -8.98 -36.01 -1.15
C ARG A 4 -8.53 -34.60 -1.51
N LEU A 5 -8.93 -33.63 -0.70
CA LEU A 5 -8.65 -32.22 -0.92
C LEU A 5 -7.16 -31.92 -1.05
N ASP A 6 -6.30 -32.52 -0.23
CA ASP A 6 -4.85 -32.31 -0.31
C ASP A 6 -4.19 -32.84 -1.58
N VAL A 7 -4.80 -33.84 -2.22
CA VAL A 7 -4.34 -34.35 -3.53
C VAL A 7 -4.90 -33.46 -4.64
N LEU A 8 -6.20 -33.15 -4.58
CA LEU A 8 -6.87 -32.33 -5.58
C LEU A 8 -6.27 -30.93 -5.70
N LEU A 9 -5.81 -30.33 -4.59
CA LEU A 9 -5.09 -29.05 -4.60
C LEU A 9 -3.79 -29.10 -5.39
N VAL A 10 -3.09 -30.23 -5.39
CA VAL A 10 -1.85 -30.39 -6.17
C VAL A 10 -2.17 -30.66 -7.63
N ASP A 11 -3.17 -31.51 -7.91
CA ASP A 11 -3.58 -31.81 -9.30
C ASP A 11 -4.09 -30.56 -10.04
N LEU A 12 -4.73 -29.64 -9.33
CA LEU A 12 -5.20 -28.36 -9.84
C LEU A 12 -4.13 -27.25 -9.80
N GLU A 13 -2.89 -27.58 -9.45
CA GLU A 13 -1.77 -26.63 -9.33
C GLU A 13 -2.02 -25.49 -8.32
N LEU A 14 -2.96 -25.68 -7.39
CA LEU A 14 -3.30 -24.74 -6.32
C LEU A 14 -2.35 -24.85 -5.11
N ALA A 15 -1.52 -25.89 -5.06
CA ALA A 15 -0.45 -26.07 -4.10
C ALA A 15 0.77 -26.76 -4.75
N PRO A 16 2.01 -26.33 -4.43
CA PRO A 16 3.21 -26.86 -5.07
C PRO A 16 3.58 -28.28 -4.62
N SER A 17 3.03 -28.75 -3.50
CA SER A 17 3.23 -30.11 -3.00
C SER A 17 2.08 -30.52 -2.08
N ARG A 18 1.93 -31.83 -1.86
CA ARG A 18 0.93 -32.34 -0.89
C ARG A 18 1.16 -31.79 0.50
N GLU A 19 2.41 -31.65 0.92
CA GLU A 19 2.75 -31.14 2.25
C GLU A 19 2.34 -29.68 2.41
N GLN A 20 2.54 -28.87 1.37
CA GLN A 20 2.08 -27.48 1.34
C GLN A 20 0.55 -27.39 1.30
N ALA A 21 -0.11 -28.24 0.51
CA ALA A 21 -1.57 -28.34 0.48
C ALA A 21 -2.15 -28.64 1.87
N GLN A 22 -1.53 -29.55 2.62
CA GLN A 22 -1.94 -29.87 3.99
C GLN A 22 -1.77 -28.70 4.95
N LYS A 23 -0.70 -27.92 4.82
CA LYS A 23 -0.52 -26.68 5.59
C LYS A 23 -1.62 -25.66 5.28
N PHE A 24 -1.95 -25.46 4.01
CA PHE A 24 -3.03 -24.56 3.60
C PHE A 24 -4.37 -24.96 4.19
N ILE A 25 -4.71 -26.25 4.12
CA ILE A 25 -5.97 -26.77 4.69
C ILE A 25 -5.97 -26.55 6.20
N ARG A 26 -4.94 -26.98 6.94
CA ARG A 26 -4.87 -26.82 8.40
C ARG A 26 -4.89 -25.36 8.86
N ALA A 27 -4.36 -24.45 8.03
CA ALA A 27 -4.39 -23.01 8.29
C ALA A 27 -5.75 -22.35 7.99
N GLY A 28 -6.73 -23.12 7.51
CA GLY A 28 -8.06 -22.62 7.11
C GLY A 28 -8.00 -21.75 5.86
N TRP A 29 -7.00 -21.95 4.99
CA TRP A 29 -6.79 -21.15 3.78
C TRP A 29 -7.50 -21.72 2.56
N VAL A 30 -8.15 -22.87 2.67
CA VAL A 30 -8.81 -23.52 1.54
C VAL A 30 -10.32 -23.40 1.72
N GLN A 31 -10.98 -22.85 0.70
CA GLN A 31 -12.43 -22.84 0.58
C GLN A 31 -12.87 -23.78 -0.52
N VAL A 32 -13.91 -24.57 -0.25
CA VAL A 32 -14.56 -25.44 -1.22
C VAL A 32 -16.03 -25.04 -1.26
N ASN A 33 -16.52 -24.60 -2.43
CA ASN A 33 -17.88 -24.09 -2.59
C ASN A 33 -18.25 -23.04 -1.52
N GLN A 34 -17.35 -22.07 -1.30
CA GLN A 34 -17.47 -20.97 -0.32
C GLN A 34 -17.43 -21.38 1.17
N GLN A 35 -17.16 -22.65 1.48
CA GLN A 35 -16.95 -23.11 2.87
C GLN A 35 -15.47 -23.35 3.15
N VAL A 36 -14.97 -22.78 4.25
CA VAL A 36 -13.60 -23.05 4.71
C VAL A 36 -13.48 -24.50 5.16
N ILE A 37 -12.52 -25.23 4.62
CA ILE A 37 -12.22 -26.61 4.97
C ILE A 37 -10.87 -26.66 5.69
N ASP A 38 -10.87 -27.25 6.88
CA ASP A 38 -9.70 -27.44 7.74
C ASP A 38 -9.27 -28.92 7.88
N LYS A 39 -10.03 -29.84 7.29
CA LYS A 39 -9.78 -31.28 7.31
C LYS A 39 -9.05 -31.75 6.04
N VAL A 40 -7.76 -32.04 6.20
CA VAL A 40 -6.86 -32.54 5.14
C VAL A 40 -7.45 -33.73 4.35
N GLY A 41 -8.03 -34.71 5.07
CA GLY A 41 -8.54 -35.94 4.48
C GLY A 41 -9.94 -35.83 3.87
N MET A 42 -10.53 -34.63 3.81
CA MET A 42 -11.88 -34.46 3.28
C MET A 42 -11.91 -34.82 1.79
N GLU A 43 -12.86 -35.68 1.43
CA GLU A 43 -13.13 -35.99 0.03
C GLU A 43 -14.09 -34.97 -0.58
N VAL A 44 -13.65 -34.33 -1.65
CA VAL A 44 -14.38 -33.30 -2.38
C VAL A 44 -14.58 -33.76 -3.82
N LYS A 45 -15.65 -33.28 -4.47
CA LYS A 45 -15.84 -33.58 -5.89
C LYS A 45 -14.75 -32.88 -6.71
N GLU A 46 -14.29 -33.53 -7.77
CA GLU A 46 -13.28 -32.96 -8.67
C GLU A 46 -13.75 -31.70 -9.41
N ASP A 47 -15.07 -31.51 -9.54
CA ASP A 47 -15.72 -30.33 -10.13
C ASP A 47 -16.04 -29.23 -9.11
N ALA A 48 -15.65 -29.39 -7.84
CA ALA A 48 -15.90 -28.38 -6.82
C ALA A 48 -15.10 -27.09 -7.11
N VAL A 49 -15.70 -25.94 -6.79
CA VAL A 49 -15.00 -24.66 -6.88
C VAL A 49 -14.09 -24.53 -5.66
N ILE A 50 -12.78 -24.56 -5.89
CA ILE A 50 -11.77 -24.49 -4.84
C ILE A 50 -11.02 -23.17 -4.92
N LEU A 51 -10.96 -22.46 -3.80
CA LEU A 51 -10.18 -21.24 -3.65
C LEU A 51 -9.15 -21.46 -2.55
N VAL A 52 -7.87 -21.33 -2.90
CA VAL A 52 -6.79 -21.26 -1.90
C VAL A 52 -6.48 -19.79 -1.68
N LYS A 53 -6.54 -19.36 -0.42
CA LYS A 53 -6.10 -18.04 0.01
C LYS A 53 -4.61 -17.94 -0.31
N GLN A 54 -4.27 -17.18 -1.35
CA GLN A 54 -2.87 -16.92 -1.67
C GLN A 54 -2.22 -16.27 -0.45
N GLN A 55 -1.04 -16.77 -0.07
CA GLN A 55 -0.18 -16.01 0.82
C GLN A 55 0.22 -14.76 0.07
N SER A 56 -0.10 -13.60 0.64
CA SER A 56 0.52 -12.34 0.23
C SER A 56 2.01 -12.60 0.08
N PRO A 57 2.64 -12.28 -1.06
CA PRO A 57 4.08 -12.39 -1.18
C PRO A 57 4.78 -11.39 -0.25
N PHE A 58 4.04 -10.51 0.42
CA PHE A 58 4.54 -9.50 1.33
C PHE A 58 4.16 -9.75 2.79
N VAL A 59 4.98 -9.24 3.72
CA VAL A 59 4.78 -9.33 5.18
C VAL A 59 3.45 -8.73 5.68
N SER A 60 2.77 -7.93 4.87
CA SER A 60 1.41 -7.46 5.15
C SER A 60 0.62 -7.15 3.88
N ARG A 61 -0.71 -7.02 4.02
CA ARG A 61 -1.61 -6.56 2.96
C ARG A 61 -1.25 -5.19 2.37
N GLY A 62 -0.42 -4.41 3.06
CA GLY A 62 0.12 -3.18 2.51
C GLY A 62 0.93 -3.45 1.24
N GLY A 63 1.76 -4.49 1.22
CA GLY A 63 2.58 -4.78 0.05
C GLY A 63 1.76 -5.04 -1.22
N GLU A 64 0.62 -5.73 -1.11
CA GLU A 64 -0.29 -5.95 -2.24
C GLU A 64 -0.86 -4.63 -2.78
N LYS A 65 -1.18 -3.67 -1.90
CA LYS A 65 -1.67 -2.35 -2.30
C LYS A 65 -0.62 -1.58 -3.11
N LEU A 66 0.61 -1.54 -2.62
CA LEU A 66 1.69 -0.84 -3.28
C LEU A 66 2.06 -1.53 -4.61
N ALA A 67 2.17 -2.85 -4.63
CA ALA A 67 2.44 -3.61 -5.85
C ALA A 67 1.40 -3.33 -6.95
N GLY A 68 0.11 -3.25 -6.58
CA GLY A 68 -0.96 -2.86 -7.50
C GLY A 68 -0.78 -1.44 -8.04
N ALA A 69 -0.39 -0.48 -7.20
CA ALA A 69 -0.14 0.90 -7.62
C ALA A 69 1.07 0.99 -8.56
N LEU A 70 2.19 0.37 -8.21
CA LEU A 70 3.41 0.35 -9.04
C LEU A 70 3.14 -0.26 -10.41
N THR A 71 2.40 -1.39 -10.45
CA THR A 71 1.98 -2.02 -11.71
C THR A 71 1.08 -1.09 -12.53
N LYS A 72 0.09 -0.45 -11.88
CA LYS A 72 -0.89 0.42 -12.54
C LYS A 72 -0.24 1.66 -13.15
N PHE A 73 0.74 2.24 -12.48
CA PHE A 73 1.47 3.42 -12.93
C PHE A 73 2.73 3.09 -13.75
N GLY A 74 3.08 1.81 -13.91
CA GLY A 74 4.27 1.40 -14.65
C GLY A 74 5.58 1.86 -14.02
N MET A 75 5.62 1.93 -12.68
CA MET A 75 6.78 2.44 -11.96
C MET A 75 7.84 1.37 -11.76
N ASP A 76 9.09 1.76 -11.95
CA ASP A 76 10.27 0.94 -11.69
C ASP A 76 11.05 1.49 -10.50
N LEU A 77 11.34 0.62 -9.54
CA LEU A 77 12.06 0.96 -8.31
C LEU A 77 13.47 0.37 -8.26
N ARG A 78 13.92 -0.30 -9.33
CA ARG A 78 15.26 -0.88 -9.39
C ARG A 78 16.33 0.17 -9.15
N ASP A 79 17.25 -0.16 -8.26
CA ASP A 79 18.40 0.66 -7.86
C ASP A 79 18.04 2.01 -7.20
N ARG A 80 16.76 2.28 -6.94
CA ARG A 80 16.31 3.52 -6.28
C ARG A 80 16.54 3.45 -4.77
N THR A 81 16.77 4.63 -4.19
CA THR A 81 16.66 4.83 -2.75
C THR A 81 15.25 5.34 -2.46
N CYS A 82 14.52 4.60 -1.65
CA CYS A 82 13.12 4.85 -1.35
C CYS A 82 12.89 5.31 0.09
N PHE A 83 11.75 5.94 0.31
CA PHE A 83 11.26 6.41 1.60
C PHE A 83 9.87 5.82 1.88
N ASP A 84 9.70 5.15 3.01
CA ASP A 84 8.42 4.60 3.49
C ASP A 84 7.95 5.39 4.71
N GLY A 85 7.05 6.35 4.48
CA GLY A 85 6.46 7.15 5.54
C GLY A 85 5.21 6.48 6.10
N GLY A 86 5.35 5.83 7.25
CA GLY A 86 4.33 4.99 7.87
C GLY A 86 4.61 3.49 7.69
N ILE A 87 5.86 3.05 7.85
CA ILE A 87 6.30 1.69 7.56
C ILE A 87 5.46 0.59 8.24
N SER A 88 4.96 0.83 9.45
CA SER A 88 4.11 -0.09 10.23
C SER A 88 4.70 -1.50 10.32
N THR A 89 4.03 -2.53 9.76
CA THR A 89 4.55 -3.90 9.70
C THR A 89 5.70 -4.08 8.70
N GLY A 90 5.87 -3.15 7.75
CA GLY A 90 6.89 -3.20 6.70
C GLY A 90 6.40 -3.68 5.34
N GLY A 91 5.08 -3.70 5.10
CA GLY A 91 4.53 -4.25 3.85
C GLY A 91 4.92 -3.48 2.59
N PHE A 92 4.97 -2.16 2.67
CA PHE A 92 5.39 -1.31 1.55
C PHE A 92 6.89 -1.42 1.32
N THR A 93 7.69 -1.30 2.39
CA THR A 93 9.14 -1.58 2.36
C THR A 93 9.45 -2.93 1.72
N ASP A 94 8.79 -4.01 2.13
CA ASP A 94 8.96 -5.34 1.54
C ASP A 94 8.67 -5.35 0.03
N CYS A 95 7.59 -4.68 -0.38
CA CYS A 95 7.25 -4.52 -1.78
C CYS A 95 8.34 -3.78 -2.56
N MET A 96 8.84 -2.66 -2.05
CA MET A 96 9.90 -1.89 -2.70
C MET A 96 11.21 -2.69 -2.82
N LEU A 97 11.60 -3.40 -1.75
CA LEU A 97 12.81 -4.24 -1.76
C LEU A 97 12.71 -5.39 -2.78
N LYS A 98 11.53 -6.01 -2.91
CA LYS A 98 11.26 -7.05 -3.92
C LYS A 98 11.19 -6.51 -5.35
N GLN A 99 10.88 -5.22 -5.51
CA GLN A 99 10.94 -4.51 -6.80
C GLN A 99 12.35 -3.97 -7.11
N GLY A 100 13.35 -4.30 -6.29
CA GLY A 100 14.75 -3.98 -6.57
C GLY A 100 15.24 -2.65 -6.00
N ALA A 101 14.50 -2.04 -5.06
CA ALA A 101 15.02 -0.86 -4.35
C ALA A 101 16.36 -1.19 -3.68
N ALA A 102 17.35 -0.31 -3.88
CA ALA A 102 18.68 -0.46 -3.31
C ALA A 102 18.72 -0.18 -1.81
N LYS A 103 17.90 0.78 -1.35
CA LYS A 103 17.82 1.19 0.05
C LYS A 103 16.41 1.72 0.36
N VAL A 104 15.90 1.50 1.56
CA VAL A 104 14.61 2.02 2.02
C VAL A 104 14.75 2.66 3.40
N TYR A 105 14.38 3.94 3.52
CA TYR A 105 14.24 4.60 4.82
C TYR A 105 12.82 4.42 5.32
N GLY A 106 12.64 3.63 6.38
CA GLY A 106 11.35 3.35 6.99
C GLY A 106 11.10 4.22 8.21
N ILE A 107 10.10 5.10 8.15
CA ILE A 107 9.77 6.02 9.24
C ILE A 107 8.43 5.64 9.86
N ASP A 108 8.37 5.51 11.19
CA ASP A 108 7.12 5.31 11.92
C ASP A 108 7.07 6.08 13.24
N VAL A 109 5.87 6.51 13.63
CA VAL A 109 5.61 7.06 14.97
C VAL A 109 5.47 5.97 16.03
N GLY A 110 5.09 4.76 15.62
CA GLY A 110 4.98 3.57 16.44
C GLY A 110 6.35 2.95 16.76
N TYR A 111 6.30 1.83 17.49
CA TYR A 111 7.48 1.09 17.91
C TYR A 111 7.17 -0.41 17.99
N GLY A 112 8.10 -1.24 17.52
CA GLY A 112 8.08 -2.69 17.66
C GLY A 112 7.07 -3.40 16.76
N GLN A 113 6.61 -2.76 15.69
CA GLN A 113 5.60 -3.32 14.78
C GLN A 113 6.19 -3.94 13.51
N VAL A 114 7.40 -3.52 13.13
CA VAL A 114 8.07 -3.94 11.89
C VAL A 114 8.43 -5.43 11.98
N ALA A 115 8.08 -6.18 10.93
CA ALA A 115 8.40 -7.60 10.82
C ALA A 115 9.92 -7.84 10.91
N TRP A 116 10.31 -8.94 11.54
CA TRP A 116 11.73 -9.25 11.79
C TRP A 116 12.58 -9.26 10.51
N GLU A 117 12.04 -9.84 9.43
CA GLU A 117 12.70 -9.92 8.13
C GLU A 117 13.02 -8.53 7.57
N ILE A 118 12.11 -7.57 7.71
CA ILE A 118 12.30 -6.19 7.26
C ILE A 118 13.24 -5.43 8.17
N ARG A 119 13.12 -5.62 9.49
CA ARG A 119 14.02 -4.98 10.46
C ARG A 119 15.48 -5.42 10.28
N SER A 120 15.69 -6.66 9.83
CA SER A 120 17.02 -7.26 9.72
C SER A 120 17.64 -7.11 8.32
N ASP A 121 16.90 -6.57 7.35
CA ASP A 121 17.42 -6.34 6.00
C ASP A 121 18.40 -5.15 6.01
N GLU A 122 19.62 -5.37 5.55
CA GLU A 122 20.70 -4.36 5.55
C GLU A 122 20.40 -3.15 4.68
N ARG A 123 19.45 -3.28 3.73
CA ARG A 123 18.99 -2.18 2.87
C ARG A 123 18.00 -1.27 3.57
N VAL A 124 17.53 -1.62 4.77
CA VAL A 124 16.51 -0.86 5.50
C VAL A 124 17.15 0.02 6.58
N VAL A 125 16.92 1.32 6.49
CA VAL A 125 17.21 2.26 7.57
C VAL A 125 15.92 2.56 8.31
N LEU A 126 15.75 1.92 9.47
CA LEU A 126 14.55 2.07 10.29
C LEU A 126 14.68 3.25 11.27
N ARG A 127 13.64 4.08 11.35
CA ARG A 127 13.46 5.15 12.34
C ARG A 127 12.05 5.07 12.94
N GLU A 128 11.97 4.41 14.10
CA GLU A 128 10.75 4.30 14.90
C GLU A 128 10.66 5.45 15.91
N ARG A 129 9.45 5.71 16.42
CA ARG A 129 9.15 6.85 17.32
C ARG A 129 9.52 8.20 16.71
N THR A 130 9.42 8.31 15.39
CA THR A 130 9.79 9.50 14.63
C THR A 130 8.56 10.11 13.98
N ASN A 131 8.30 11.38 14.28
CA ASN A 131 7.18 12.11 13.69
C ASN A 131 7.60 12.79 12.38
N LEU A 132 7.15 12.23 11.26
CA LEU A 132 7.45 12.72 9.92
C LEU A 132 7.14 14.21 9.72
N ARG A 133 6.12 14.77 10.40
CA ARG A 133 5.75 16.18 10.28
C ARG A 133 6.90 17.14 10.64
N HIS A 134 7.77 16.71 11.56
CA HIS A 134 8.83 17.54 12.12
C HIS A 134 10.24 17.05 11.76
N LEU A 135 10.33 15.95 11.00
CA LEU A 135 11.59 15.34 10.63
C LEU A 135 12.32 16.21 9.60
N THR A 136 13.58 16.54 9.85
CA THR A 136 14.42 17.26 8.89
C THR A 136 15.45 16.34 8.22
N PRO A 137 16.06 16.74 7.10
CA PRO A 137 17.15 15.99 6.49
C PRO A 137 18.31 15.72 7.45
N GLU A 138 18.66 16.70 8.30
CA GLU A 138 19.76 16.60 9.26
C GLU A 138 19.49 15.60 10.38
N ASP A 139 18.22 15.39 10.74
CA ASP A 139 17.80 14.38 11.72
C ASP A 139 17.88 12.95 11.15
N LEU A 140 17.72 12.81 9.83
CA LEU A 140 17.55 11.51 9.18
C LEU A 140 18.83 10.98 8.52
N TYR A 141 19.51 11.84 7.77
CA TYR A 141 20.61 11.47 6.88
C TYR A 141 21.96 11.85 7.48
N ALA A 142 22.93 10.94 7.42
CA ALA A 142 24.31 11.25 7.72
C ALA A 142 25.06 11.77 6.48
N ASP A 143 26.23 12.37 6.69
CA ASP A 143 27.09 12.78 5.58
C ASP A 143 27.43 11.59 4.68
N GLY A 144 27.16 11.73 3.38
CA GLY A 144 27.38 10.67 2.38
C GLY A 144 26.21 9.71 2.20
N ASP A 145 25.14 9.80 3.00
CA ASP A 145 23.92 9.04 2.72
C ASP A 145 23.29 9.47 1.39
N ILE A 146 22.82 8.49 0.64
CA ILE A 146 21.99 8.74 -0.53
C ILE A 146 20.61 9.14 -0.03
N VAL A 147 20.21 10.38 -0.32
CA VAL A 147 18.85 10.88 -0.08
C VAL A 147 17.87 10.18 -1.03
N PRO A 148 16.69 9.73 -0.57
CA PRO A 148 15.69 9.09 -1.40
C PRO A 148 15.16 10.00 -2.50
N ASP A 149 14.87 9.42 -3.66
CA ASP A 149 14.22 10.07 -4.79
C ASP A 149 12.77 9.61 -4.98
N PHE A 150 12.36 8.54 -4.31
CA PHE A 150 11.00 8.01 -4.30
C PHE A 150 10.47 7.92 -2.87
N ALA A 151 9.21 8.31 -2.67
CA ALA A 151 8.52 8.10 -1.41
C ALA A 151 7.15 7.45 -1.58
N VAL A 152 6.78 6.60 -0.62
CA VAL A 152 5.42 6.14 -0.43
C VAL A 152 4.92 6.59 0.94
N LEU A 153 3.71 7.15 1.01
CA LEU A 153 3.07 7.55 2.26
C LEU A 153 1.77 6.77 2.51
N ASP A 154 1.72 6.01 3.61
CA ASP A 154 0.51 5.35 4.13
C ASP A 154 0.28 5.73 5.60
N LEU A 155 -0.24 6.95 5.80
CA LEU A 155 -0.41 7.52 7.13
C LEU A 155 -1.84 7.39 7.62
N SER A 156 -2.01 7.32 8.94
CA SER A 156 -3.32 7.32 9.59
C SER A 156 -3.39 8.41 10.65
N PHE A 157 -4.58 8.95 10.89
CA PHE A 157 -4.84 9.99 11.91
C PHE A 157 -4.12 11.34 11.67
N ILE A 158 -3.56 11.55 10.48
CA ILE A 158 -2.97 12.82 10.05
C ILE A 158 -3.31 13.06 8.58
N SER A 159 -3.53 14.32 8.24
CA SER A 159 -3.72 14.75 6.85
C SER A 159 -2.37 14.84 6.15
N LEU A 160 -2.30 14.34 4.92
CA LEU A 160 -1.13 14.43 4.05
C LEU A 160 -0.70 15.89 3.81
N THR A 161 -1.65 16.84 3.82
CA THR A 161 -1.35 18.29 3.68
C THR A 161 -0.35 18.81 4.72
N LYS A 162 -0.31 18.19 5.92
CA LYS A 162 0.62 18.56 7.00
C LYS A 162 2.00 17.89 6.87
N ILE A 163 2.10 16.88 6.00
CA ILE A 163 3.29 16.04 5.83
C ILE A 163 4.06 16.44 4.58
N LEU A 164 3.36 16.82 3.51
CA LEU A 164 3.97 17.18 2.23
C LEU A 164 5.11 18.21 2.30
N PRO A 165 5.05 19.27 3.15
CA PRO A 165 6.17 20.20 3.28
C PRO A 165 7.45 19.55 3.82
N SER A 166 7.31 18.66 4.81
CA SER A 166 8.46 17.91 5.35
C SER A 166 8.99 16.92 4.32
N LEU A 167 8.09 16.16 3.68
CA LEU A 167 8.45 15.21 2.63
C LEU A 167 9.25 15.86 1.49
N TRP A 168 8.87 17.07 1.07
CA TRP A 168 9.57 17.81 0.02
C TRP A 168 11.07 17.97 0.33
N ASN A 169 11.40 18.30 1.57
CA ASN A 169 12.78 18.50 2.01
C ASN A 169 13.54 17.18 2.20
N LEU A 170 12.82 16.09 2.51
CA LEU A 170 13.41 14.77 2.73
C LEU A 170 13.75 14.03 1.42
N LEU A 171 13.36 14.57 0.26
CA LEU A 171 13.59 13.94 -1.04
C LEU A 171 14.46 14.79 -1.97
N ARG A 172 15.40 14.13 -2.65
CA ARG A 172 16.22 14.75 -3.69
C ARG A 172 15.50 14.76 -5.03
N SER A 173 15.82 15.75 -5.86
CA SER A 173 15.38 15.77 -7.26
C SER A 173 16.17 14.75 -8.11
N PRO A 174 15.57 14.11 -9.13
CA PRO A 174 14.13 14.12 -9.44
C PRO A 174 13.34 13.39 -8.35
N ARG A 175 12.35 14.05 -7.73
CA ARG A 175 11.56 13.47 -6.64
C ARG A 175 10.22 12.98 -7.16
N GLU A 176 9.82 11.82 -6.69
CA GLU A 176 8.53 11.20 -6.96
C GLU A 176 7.90 10.69 -5.67
N THR A 177 6.57 10.71 -5.62
CA THR A 177 5.86 10.10 -4.49
C THR A 177 4.53 9.48 -4.88
N LEU A 178 4.23 8.35 -4.24
CA LEU A 178 2.89 7.77 -4.17
C LEU A 178 2.27 8.06 -2.80
N LEU A 179 1.16 8.78 -2.82
CA LEU A 179 0.40 9.12 -1.63
C LEU A 179 -0.85 8.24 -1.56
N LEU A 180 -1.03 7.51 -0.45
CA LEU A 180 -2.30 6.83 -0.18
C LEU A 180 -3.26 7.82 0.51
N VAL A 181 -4.08 8.50 -0.30
CA VAL A 181 -5.11 9.43 0.18
C VAL A 181 -6.24 8.64 0.83
N LYS A 182 -6.45 8.92 2.12
CA LYS A 182 -7.50 8.30 2.95
C LYS A 182 -8.53 9.37 3.34
N PRO A 183 -9.66 9.49 2.63
CA PRO A 183 -10.63 10.55 2.85
C PRO A 183 -11.06 10.73 4.31
N GLN A 184 -11.13 9.67 5.11
CA GLN A 184 -11.47 9.74 6.53
C GLN A 184 -10.48 10.51 7.41
N PHE A 185 -9.24 10.73 6.94
CA PHE A 185 -8.22 11.52 7.64
C PHE A 185 -7.98 12.89 6.99
N GLU A 186 -8.55 13.12 5.81
CA GLU A 186 -8.46 14.37 5.05
C GLU A 186 -9.74 15.22 5.17
N ALA A 187 -10.90 14.59 5.34
CA ALA A 187 -12.18 15.25 5.43
C ALA A 187 -12.30 16.14 6.68
N GLY A 188 -13.02 17.24 6.55
CA GLY A 188 -13.26 18.20 7.62
C GLY A 188 -14.13 17.65 8.76
N LYS A 189 -14.19 18.39 9.87
CA LYS A 189 -15.06 18.06 11.01
C LYS A 189 -16.52 17.98 10.55
N GLY A 190 -17.20 16.89 10.88
CA GLY A 190 -18.61 16.67 10.52
C GLY A 190 -18.84 15.96 9.18
N GLN A 191 -17.81 15.76 8.35
CA GLN A 191 -17.91 15.07 7.06
C GLN A 191 -17.64 13.55 7.16
N VAL A 192 -17.21 13.07 8.32
CA VAL A 192 -16.95 11.65 8.58
C VAL A 192 -18.16 11.03 9.28
N GLY A 193 -18.75 10.02 8.64
CA GLY A 193 -19.95 9.35 9.15
C GLY A 193 -19.69 8.40 10.33
N LYS A 194 -20.74 7.68 10.74
CA LYS A 194 -20.64 6.65 11.79
C LYS A 194 -19.51 5.65 11.48
N ASN A 195 -18.79 5.23 12.52
CA ASN A 195 -17.64 4.31 12.45
C ASN A 195 -16.43 4.84 11.65
N GLY A 196 -16.33 6.15 11.42
CA GLY A 196 -15.18 6.73 10.71
C GLY A 196 -15.20 6.50 9.19
N ILE A 197 -16.38 6.27 8.61
CA ILE A 197 -16.53 5.91 7.19
C ILE A 197 -17.01 7.11 6.37
N VAL A 198 -16.32 7.42 5.27
CA VAL A 198 -16.70 8.46 4.31
C VAL A 198 -17.46 7.84 3.14
N ARG A 199 -18.80 7.91 3.19
CA ARG A 199 -19.70 7.29 2.21
C ARG A 199 -19.96 8.15 0.98
N GLU A 200 -19.99 9.47 1.14
CA GLU A 200 -20.31 10.38 0.05
C GLU A 200 -19.14 10.53 -0.93
N PRO A 201 -19.32 10.22 -2.23
CA PRO A 201 -18.28 10.40 -3.24
C PRO A 201 -17.74 11.83 -3.28
N LYS A 202 -18.61 12.83 -3.14
CA LYS A 202 -18.22 14.24 -3.14
C LYS A 202 -17.19 14.57 -2.06
N ILE A 203 -17.38 14.08 -0.84
CA ILE A 203 -16.42 14.28 0.26
C ILE A 203 -15.08 13.58 -0.05
N ARG A 204 -15.12 12.40 -0.67
CA ARG A 204 -13.90 11.71 -1.11
C ARG A 204 -13.16 12.49 -2.20
N ALA A 205 -13.89 13.08 -3.14
CA ALA A 205 -13.32 13.92 -4.19
C ALA A 205 -12.71 15.21 -3.63
N GLU A 206 -13.40 15.88 -2.71
CA GLU A 206 -12.90 17.06 -2.00
C GLU A 206 -11.60 16.77 -1.24
N ALA A 207 -11.52 15.62 -0.56
CA ALA A 207 -10.30 15.18 0.11
C ALA A 207 -9.11 15.04 -0.86
N ILE A 208 -9.30 14.36 -2.00
CA ILE A 208 -8.26 14.19 -3.02
C ILE A 208 -7.85 15.56 -3.61
N ALA A 209 -8.83 16.38 -3.98
CA ALA A 209 -8.59 17.69 -4.57
C ALA A 209 -7.82 18.62 -3.62
N ASN A 210 -8.12 18.59 -2.32
CA ASN A 210 -7.41 19.37 -1.31
C ASN A 210 -5.94 18.93 -1.14
N VAL A 211 -5.67 17.61 -1.12
CA VAL A 211 -4.30 17.09 -1.07
C VAL A 211 -3.53 17.49 -2.33
N LEU A 212 -4.14 17.33 -3.51
CA LEU A 212 -3.53 17.70 -4.79
C LEU A 212 -3.21 19.21 -4.84
N ALA A 213 -4.17 20.07 -4.52
CA ALA A 213 -3.98 21.52 -4.53
C ALA A 213 -2.87 21.96 -3.55
N THR A 214 -2.81 21.35 -2.36
CA THR A 214 -1.73 21.60 -1.40
C THR A 214 -0.37 21.20 -1.97
N ALA A 215 -0.30 20.02 -2.60
CA ALA A 215 0.94 19.52 -3.20
C ALA A 215 1.42 20.43 -4.33
N GLN A 216 0.52 20.91 -5.19
CA GLN A 216 0.84 21.84 -6.27
C GLN A 216 1.42 23.16 -5.76
N GLY A 217 0.90 23.68 -4.65
CA GLY A 217 1.46 24.86 -3.99
C GLY A 217 2.90 24.70 -3.50
N LEU A 218 3.38 23.45 -3.35
CA LEU A 218 4.76 23.12 -2.97
C LEU A 218 5.67 22.82 -4.17
N GLY A 219 5.12 22.74 -5.38
CA GLY A 219 5.85 22.44 -6.62
C GLY A 219 5.64 21.02 -7.16
N TRP A 220 4.85 20.18 -6.49
CA TRP A 220 4.50 18.85 -7.01
C TRP A 220 3.61 18.95 -8.26
N GLN A 221 3.94 18.15 -9.27
CA GLN A 221 3.20 17.98 -10.51
C GLN A 221 2.38 16.69 -10.47
N PHE A 222 1.17 16.74 -11.03
CA PHE A 222 0.27 15.59 -11.10
C PHE A 222 0.78 14.55 -12.10
N GLN A 223 0.86 13.28 -11.69
CA GLN A 223 1.26 12.18 -12.56
C GLN A 223 0.20 11.07 -12.65
N GLY A 224 -0.74 10.99 -11.70
CA GLY A 224 -1.82 10.01 -11.81
C GLY A 224 -2.69 9.90 -10.57
N LEU A 225 -3.90 9.38 -10.78
CA LEU A 225 -4.86 9.10 -9.72
C LEU A 225 -5.57 7.78 -10.02
N THR A 226 -5.61 6.87 -9.05
CA THR A 226 -6.35 5.61 -9.16
C THR A 226 -6.91 5.20 -7.80
N PRO A 227 -8.07 4.52 -7.71
CA PRO A 227 -8.47 3.88 -6.47
C PRO A 227 -7.45 2.80 -6.07
N SER A 228 -7.27 2.60 -4.76
CA SER A 228 -6.54 1.45 -4.23
C SER A 228 -7.30 0.16 -4.58
N PRO A 229 -6.62 -0.89 -5.08
CA PRO A 229 -7.26 -2.15 -5.47
C PRO A 229 -7.86 -2.88 -4.25
N ILE A 230 -7.39 -2.54 -3.05
CA ILE A 230 -7.83 -3.12 -1.79
C ILE A 230 -8.37 -2.00 -0.90
N GLN A 231 -9.61 -2.16 -0.42
CA GLN A 231 -10.21 -1.23 0.54
C GLN A 231 -9.46 -1.22 1.88
N GLY A 232 -9.55 -0.10 2.60
CA GLY A 232 -9.05 0.02 3.96
C GLY A 232 -9.71 -1.00 4.91
N ARG A 233 -9.05 -1.33 6.03
CA ARG A 233 -9.55 -2.35 6.99
C ARG A 233 -10.97 -2.05 7.51
N THR A 234 -11.37 -0.79 7.54
CA THR A 234 -12.67 -0.31 8.03
C THR A 234 -13.72 -0.13 6.92
N GLY A 235 -13.42 -0.53 5.69
CA GLY A 235 -14.29 -0.37 4.53
C GLY A 235 -14.26 1.02 3.88
N ASN A 236 -13.30 1.88 4.25
CA ASN A 236 -13.09 3.14 3.55
C ASN A 236 -12.43 2.89 2.19
N TYR A 237 -12.89 3.64 1.18
CA TYR A 237 -12.19 3.78 -0.09
C TYR A 237 -10.93 4.61 0.12
N GLU A 238 -9.84 4.19 -0.52
CA GLU A 238 -8.53 4.85 -0.46
C GLU A 238 -8.05 5.04 -1.90
N TYR A 239 -7.23 6.06 -2.15
CA TYR A 239 -6.83 6.46 -3.49
C TYR A 239 -5.34 6.71 -3.56
N TRP A 240 -4.70 6.21 -4.60
CA TRP A 240 -3.31 6.49 -4.90
C TRP A 240 -3.22 7.76 -5.74
N LEU A 241 -2.49 8.74 -5.23
CA LEU A 241 -2.13 9.96 -5.94
C LEU A 241 -0.62 9.94 -6.21
N TRP A 242 -0.24 9.90 -7.49
CA TRP A 242 1.14 9.94 -7.95
C TRP A 242 1.53 11.37 -8.30
N LEU A 243 2.66 11.81 -7.76
CA LEU A 243 3.21 13.15 -7.93
C LEU A 243 4.71 13.10 -8.23
N SER A 244 5.23 14.12 -8.93
CA SER A 244 6.68 14.33 -9.14
C SER A 244 7.07 15.81 -9.11
N ASP A 245 8.36 16.15 -9.15
CA ASP A 245 8.83 17.54 -9.36
C ASP A 245 9.16 17.89 -10.81
N HIS A 246 9.08 16.94 -11.74
CA HIS A 246 9.29 17.16 -13.16
C HIS A 246 7.96 17.41 -13.90
N THR A 247 8.05 18.07 -15.05
CA THR A 247 6.89 18.38 -15.88
C THR A 247 6.14 17.12 -16.29
N SER A 248 4.81 17.14 -16.10
CA SER A 248 3.91 16.09 -16.52
C SER A 248 3.27 16.43 -17.86
N GLU A 249 3.16 15.44 -18.75
CA GLU A 249 2.28 15.52 -19.92
C GLU A 249 0.83 15.19 -19.56
N ILE A 250 0.59 14.66 -18.36
CA ILE A 250 -0.73 14.25 -17.90
C ILE A 250 -1.47 15.48 -17.37
N PRO A 251 -2.65 15.81 -17.93
CA PRO A 251 -3.41 16.96 -17.47
C PRO A 251 -3.89 16.76 -16.04
N ILE A 252 -3.85 17.83 -15.26
CA ILE A 252 -4.45 17.87 -13.92
C ILE A 252 -5.96 17.59 -14.07
N PRO A 253 -6.52 16.61 -13.34
CA PRO A 253 -7.92 16.24 -13.49
C PRO A 253 -8.84 17.36 -12.98
N SER A 254 -9.96 17.56 -13.66
CA SER A 254 -11.01 18.45 -13.14
C SER A 254 -11.65 17.85 -11.89
N PHE A 255 -12.36 18.66 -11.10
CA PHE A 255 -13.10 18.16 -9.95
C PHE A 255 -14.12 17.07 -10.33
N GLU A 256 -14.76 17.20 -11.50
CA GLU A 256 -15.70 16.21 -12.05
C GLU A 256 -14.99 14.88 -12.37
N ASN A 257 -13.75 14.93 -12.89
CA ASN A 257 -12.97 13.71 -13.11
C ASN A 257 -12.60 13.03 -11.79
N ILE A 258 -12.16 13.79 -10.79
CA ILE A 258 -11.87 13.27 -9.45
C ILE A 258 -13.14 12.68 -8.83
N LEU A 259 -14.29 13.36 -8.98
CA LEU A 259 -15.58 12.91 -8.49
C LEU A 259 -15.98 11.57 -9.12
N GLU A 260 -15.78 11.41 -10.43
CA GLU A 260 -16.06 10.14 -11.09
C GLU A 260 -15.21 9.00 -10.54
N ILE A 261 -13.89 9.21 -10.40
CA ILE A 261 -12.98 8.24 -9.79
C ILE A 261 -13.40 7.91 -8.35
N SER A 262 -13.90 8.90 -7.61
CA SER A 262 -14.28 8.76 -6.21
C SER A 262 -15.57 7.96 -5.98
N LYS A 263 -16.36 7.68 -7.02
CA LYS A 263 -17.58 6.86 -6.90
C LYS A 263 -17.29 5.39 -6.57
N GLY A 264 -16.06 4.93 -6.83
CA GLY A 264 -15.62 3.56 -6.60
C GLY A 264 -15.71 2.70 -7.86
N LEU A 265 -15.03 1.55 -7.85
CA LEU A 265 -15.23 0.51 -8.85
C LEU A 265 -16.59 -0.15 -8.56
N ASN A 266 -17.51 -0.12 -9.53
CA ASN A 266 -18.74 -0.94 -9.48
C ASN A 266 -18.40 -2.43 -9.51
#